data_AF-A0A094J0F0-F1
#
_entry.id   AF-A0A094J0F0-F1
#
_cell.length_a   1.000
_cell.length_b   1.000
_cell.length_c   1.000
_cell.angle_alpha   90.00
_cell.angle_beta   90.00
_cell.angle_gamma   90.00
#
_symmetry.space_group_name_H-M   'P 1'
#
loop_
_entity.id
_entity.type
_entity.pdbx_description
1 polymer ?
#
loop_
_entity_poly.entity_id
_entity_poly.type
_entity_poly.pdbx_seq_one_letter_code
_entity_poly.pdbx_strand_id
1 'polypeptide(L)'
;MPQPTQAQSSNQEGRIILAIKALKEGNIKSIRAAAMSYDVLFELLRTRLNGVTSRRDSTPNSRKLTLYEESALVQYILNLDSRGFPPRLQAVQEMADLLLSKQGESPVGKNWATSFITRRTEIKSKFSRKYDHVDFHPGCKLYKKWQTFYSPNEARVLLGRTRLQAL
;
A
#
# COMPACT_ATOMS: atom_id res chain seq x y z
N MET A 1 11.19 -27.38 29.18
CA MET A 1 11.98 -26.13 29.16
C MET A 1 11.74 -25.42 27.82
N PRO A 2 11.05 -24.28 27.76
CA PRO A 2 11.01 -23.48 26.53
C PRO A 2 12.06 -22.36 26.58
N GLN A 3 12.80 -22.16 25.50
CA GLN A 3 13.71 -21.01 25.35
C GLN A 3 12.94 -19.72 24.98
N PRO A 4 13.44 -18.54 25.38
CA PRO A 4 12.83 -17.26 25.05
C PRO A 4 13.26 -16.83 23.64
N THR A 5 12.31 -16.62 22.73
CA THR A 5 12.57 -15.96 21.45
C THR A 5 11.65 -14.75 21.40
N GLN A 6 12.23 -13.54 21.24
CA GLN A 6 11.67 -12.36 20.54
C GLN A 6 12.09 -10.97 21.09
N ALA A 7 12.89 -10.85 22.15
CA ALA A 7 13.31 -9.54 22.67
C ALA A 7 14.61 -8.93 22.07
N GLN A 8 15.37 -9.66 21.23
CA GLN A 8 16.69 -9.19 20.76
C GLN A 8 16.68 -8.31 19.49
N SER A 9 15.59 -8.33 18.71
CA SER A 9 15.54 -7.61 17.42
C SER A 9 15.47 -6.09 17.54
N SER A 10 15.01 -5.55 18.68
CA SER A 10 14.84 -4.10 18.86
C SER A 10 16.18 -3.35 19.00
N ASN A 11 17.25 -4.02 19.42
CA ASN A 11 18.55 -3.38 19.66
C ASN A 11 19.55 -3.50 18.49
N GLN A 12 19.33 -4.38 17.51
CA GLN A 12 20.30 -4.60 16.43
C GLN A 12 20.44 -3.39 15.48
N GLU A 13 19.31 -2.82 15.02
CA GLU A 13 19.34 -1.61 14.17
C GLU A 13 19.92 -0.40 14.91
N GLY A 14 19.66 -0.27 16.22
CA GLY A 14 20.26 0.79 17.05
C GLY A 14 21.78 0.69 17.10
N ARG A 15 22.34 -0.51 17.29
CA ARG A 15 23.79 -0.75 17.26
C ARG A 15 24.41 -0.46 15.90
N ILE A 16 23.71 -0.81 14.82
CA ILE A 16 24.14 -0.49 13.45
C ILE A 16 24.23 1.02 13.24
N ILE A 17 23.21 1.77 13.67
CA ILE A 17 23.19 3.24 13.55
C ILE A 17 24.35 3.86 14.33
N LEU A 18 24.62 3.38 15.55
CA LEU A 18 25.75 3.81 16.36
C LEU A 18 27.10 3.50 15.69
N ALA A 19 27.26 2.31 15.12
CA ALA A 19 28.47 1.91 14.39
C ALA A 19 28.70 2.79 13.14
N ILE A 20 27.64 3.09 12.38
CA ILE A 20 27.72 3.99 11.22
C ILE A 20 28.10 5.41 11.66
N LYS A 21 27.52 5.90 12.76
CA LYS A 21 27.85 7.21 13.32
C LYS A 21 29.33 7.29 13.72
N ALA A 22 29.85 6.28 14.43
CA ALA A 22 31.25 6.21 14.82
C ALA A 22 32.22 6.16 13.63
N LEU A 23 31.86 5.49 12.54
CA LEU A 23 32.64 5.50 11.30
C LEU A 23 32.64 6.88 10.63
N LYS A 24 31.49 7.57 10.60
CA LYS A 24 31.38 8.93 10.01
C LYS A 24 32.11 9.99 10.82
N GLU A 25 32.10 9.87 12.14
CA GLU A 25 32.81 10.77 13.06
C GLU A 25 34.33 10.50 13.11
N GLY A 26 34.80 9.43 12.46
CA GLY A 26 36.22 9.08 12.43
C GLY A 26 36.76 8.43 13.71
N ASN A 27 35.88 8.14 14.68
CA ASN A 27 36.23 7.42 15.91
C ASN A 27 36.78 6.02 15.61
N ILE A 28 36.27 5.40 14.55
CA ILE A 28 36.74 4.11 14.04
C ILE A 28 37.00 4.24 12.55
N LYS A 29 38.18 3.79 12.10
CA LYS A 29 38.60 3.88 10.69
C LYS A 29 38.23 2.65 9.84
N SER A 30 37.95 1.52 10.50
CA SER A 30 37.67 0.25 9.82
C SER A 30 36.26 -0.24 10.11
N ILE A 31 35.53 -0.61 9.05
CA ILE A 31 34.20 -1.23 9.14
C ILE A 31 34.26 -2.51 10.00
N ARG A 32 35.35 -3.28 9.91
CA ARG A 32 35.52 -4.52 10.67
C ARG A 32 35.71 -4.25 12.17
N ALA A 33 36.44 -3.19 12.51
CA ALA A 33 36.60 -2.76 13.91
C ALA A 33 35.28 -2.20 14.48
N ALA A 34 34.50 -1.48 13.66
CA ALA A 34 33.18 -0.98 14.05
C ALA A 34 32.19 -2.14 14.27
N ALA A 35 32.20 -3.14 13.39
CA ALA A 35 31.37 -4.34 13.54
C ALA A 35 31.69 -5.10 14.84
N MET A 36 32.97 -5.27 15.18
CA MET A 36 33.39 -5.94 16.41
C MET A 36 33.07 -5.13 17.67
N SER A 37 33.31 -3.82 17.67
CA SER A 37 33.09 -2.95 18.84
C SER A 37 31.61 -2.79 19.20
N TYR A 38 30.74 -2.78 18.20
CA TYR A 38 29.29 -2.61 18.40
C TYR A 38 28.51 -3.93 18.37
N ASP A 39 29.19 -5.09 18.30
CA ASP A 39 28.57 -6.42 18.25
C ASP A 39 27.52 -6.54 17.13
N VAL A 40 27.96 -6.25 15.91
CA VAL A 40 27.15 -6.28 14.68
C VAL A 40 27.84 -7.12 13.62
N LEU A 41 27.07 -7.87 12.83
CA LEU A 41 27.59 -8.58 11.66
C LEU A 41 28.18 -7.61 10.64
N PHE A 42 29.43 -7.87 10.22
CA PHE A 42 30.14 -7.04 9.24
C PHE A 42 29.35 -6.83 7.95
N GLU A 43 28.77 -7.90 7.40
CA GLU A 43 27.99 -7.82 6.16
C GLU A 43 26.78 -6.89 6.31
N LEU A 44 26.07 -6.98 7.44
CA LEU A 44 24.91 -6.14 7.71
C LEU A 44 25.30 -4.66 7.82
N LEU A 45 26.41 -4.35 8.50
CA LEU A 45 26.95 -2.99 8.60
C LEU A 45 27.37 -2.45 7.22
N ARG A 46 28.02 -3.27 6.39
CA ARG A 46 28.42 -2.93 5.02
C ARG A 46 27.20 -2.66 4.13
N THR A 47 26.17 -3.51 4.19
CA THR A 47 24.91 -3.32 3.46
C THR A 47 24.24 -2.00 3.84
N ARG A 48 24.25 -1.64 5.12
CA ARG A 48 23.67 -0.38 5.62
C ARG A 48 24.49 0.85 5.22
N LEU A 49 25.82 0.75 5.21
CA LEU A 49 26.71 1.79 4.68
C LEU A 49 26.49 2.05 3.19
N ASN A 50 26.17 1.00 2.42
CA ASN A 50 25.82 1.10 1.01
C ASN A 50 24.42 1.68 0.76
N GLY A 51 23.72 2.17 1.80
CA GLY A 51 22.44 2.85 1.68
C GLY A 51 21.20 1.95 1.70
N VAL A 52 21.37 0.64 1.93
CA VAL A 52 20.23 -0.27 2.05
C VAL A 52 19.57 -0.07 3.42
N THR A 53 18.36 0.48 3.41
CA THR A 53 17.57 0.71 4.63
C THR A 53 17.03 -0.59 5.23
N SER A 54 16.66 -0.55 6.51
CA SER A 54 16.01 -1.69 7.15
C SER A 54 14.70 -2.03 6.48
N ARG A 55 14.29 -3.31 6.52
CA ARG A 55 12.99 -3.71 5.99
C ARG A 55 11.83 -3.00 6.69
N ARG A 56 12.02 -2.60 7.95
CA ARG A 56 11.03 -1.82 8.73
C ARG A 56 10.85 -0.41 8.17
N ASP A 57 11.93 0.20 7.69
CA ASP A 57 11.94 1.58 7.21
C ASP A 57 11.78 1.67 5.68
N SER A 58 11.97 0.55 4.97
CA SER A 58 11.83 0.45 3.53
C SER A 58 10.37 0.51 3.10
N THR A 59 10.07 1.39 2.16
CA THR A 59 8.76 1.47 1.52
C THR A 59 8.45 0.14 0.81
N PRO A 60 7.32 -0.54 1.11
CA PRO A 60 6.97 -1.78 0.44
C PRO A 60 6.79 -1.55 -1.07
N ASN A 61 7.29 -2.45 -1.92
CA ASN A 61 7.13 -2.41 -3.38
C ASN A 61 5.66 -2.30 -3.82
N SER A 62 4.71 -2.64 -2.95
CA SER A 62 3.28 -2.50 -3.18
C SER A 62 2.72 -1.08 -2.97
N ARG A 63 3.52 -0.11 -2.51
CA ARG A 63 3.14 1.31 -2.44
C ARG A 63 3.58 2.01 -3.73
N LYS A 64 2.79 1.80 -4.79
CA LYS A 64 2.93 2.54 -6.06
C LYS A 64 2.38 3.97 -5.95
N LEU A 65 1.35 4.16 -5.13
CA LEU A 65 0.74 5.47 -4.92
C LEU A 65 1.45 6.25 -3.83
N THR A 66 1.48 7.58 -3.98
CA THR A 66 1.96 8.49 -2.93
C THR A 66 1.03 8.47 -1.72
N LEU A 67 1.52 8.93 -0.55
CA LEU A 67 0.70 9.01 0.67
C LEU A 67 -0.57 9.83 0.47
N TYR A 68 -0.47 10.93 -0.30
CA TYR A 68 -1.59 11.79 -0.63
C TYR A 68 -2.62 11.06 -1.48
N GLU A 69 -2.19 10.34 -2.52
CA GLU A 69 -3.08 9.58 -3.40
C GLU A 69 -3.73 8.40 -2.67
N GLU A 70 -2.99 7.69 -1.82
CA GLU A 70 -3.57 6.66 -0.97
C GLU A 70 -4.66 7.25 -0.05
N SER A 71 -4.45 8.45 0.51
CA SER A 71 -5.45 9.11 1.34
C SER A 71 -6.69 9.54 0.54
N ALA A 72 -6.51 10.07 -0.67
CA ALA A 72 -7.61 10.42 -1.57
C ALA A 72 -8.42 9.18 -1.97
N LEU A 73 -7.75 8.06 -2.24
CA LEU A 73 -8.40 6.78 -2.56
C LEU A 73 -9.19 6.22 -1.36
N VAL A 74 -8.67 6.35 -0.13
CA VAL A 74 -9.41 6.01 1.09
C VAL A 74 -10.67 6.86 1.23
N GLN A 75 -10.55 8.18 1.08
CA GLN A 75 -11.70 9.09 1.14
C GLN A 75 -12.74 8.77 0.07
N TYR A 76 -12.30 8.44 -1.15
CA TYR A 76 -13.18 7.98 -2.21
C TYR A 76 -13.98 6.73 -1.81
N ILE A 77 -13.32 5.73 -1.22
CA ILE A 77 -13.98 4.50 -0.73
C ILE A 77 -15.00 4.81 0.37
N LEU A 78 -14.65 5.66 1.33
CA LEU A 78 -15.55 6.04 2.41
C LEU A 78 -16.77 6.82 1.89
N ASN A 79 -16.57 7.65 0.86
CA ASN A 79 -17.66 8.36 0.18
C ASN A 79 -18.59 7.42 -0.60
N LEU A 80 -18.06 6.33 -1.17
CA LEU A 80 -18.92 5.31 -1.80
C LEU A 80 -19.79 4.62 -0.76
N ASP A 81 -19.18 4.22 0.36
CA ASP A 81 -19.88 3.54 1.45
C ASP A 81 -20.97 4.42 2.09
N SER A 82 -20.68 5.70 2.36
CA SER A 82 -21.65 6.64 2.93
C SER A 82 -22.87 6.89 2.01
N ARG A 83 -22.68 6.71 0.70
CA ARG A 83 -23.75 6.84 -0.31
C ARG A 83 -24.55 5.54 -0.49
N GLY A 84 -24.20 4.48 0.21
CA GLY A 84 -24.82 3.15 0.12
C GLY A 84 -24.34 2.32 -1.06
N PHE A 85 -23.21 2.69 -1.67
CA PHE A 85 -22.60 1.91 -2.74
C PHE A 85 -21.48 1.03 -2.14
N PRO A 86 -21.59 -0.30 -2.23
CA PRO A 86 -20.54 -1.18 -1.73
C PRO A 86 -19.28 -0.98 -2.58
N PRO A 87 -18.12 -0.66 -1.97
CA PRO A 87 -16.89 -0.46 -2.73
C PRO A 87 -16.43 -1.80 -3.31
N ARG A 88 -16.21 -1.85 -4.63
CA ARG A 88 -15.73 -3.05 -5.33
C ARG A 88 -14.20 -3.04 -5.41
N LEU A 89 -13.57 -4.21 -5.24
CA LEU A 89 -12.11 -4.36 -5.39
C LEU A 89 -11.63 -3.87 -6.77
N GLN A 90 -12.39 -4.20 -7.81
CA GLN A 90 -12.08 -3.78 -9.18
C GLN A 90 -12.16 -2.26 -9.34
N ALA A 91 -13.19 -1.61 -8.79
CA ALA A 91 -13.32 -0.14 -8.87
C ALA A 91 -12.18 0.58 -8.13
N VAL A 92 -11.70 0.02 -7.02
CA VAL A 92 -10.51 0.53 -6.31
C VAL A 92 -9.26 0.39 -7.18
N GLN A 93 -9.12 -0.73 -7.89
CA GLN A 93 -8.02 -0.96 -8.81
C GLN A 93 -8.06 0.02 -9.99
N GLU A 94 -9.22 0.19 -10.63
CA GLU A 94 -9.42 1.10 -11.76
C GLU A 94 -9.16 2.56 -11.38
N MET A 95 -9.57 2.98 -10.17
CA MET A 95 -9.27 4.32 -9.67
C MET A 95 -7.76 4.50 -9.40
N ALA A 96 -7.08 3.48 -8.87
CA ALA A 96 -5.63 3.52 -8.69
C ALA A 96 -4.89 3.56 -10.04
N ASP A 97 -5.33 2.78 -11.02
CA ASP A 97 -4.80 2.79 -12.38
C ASP A 97 -5.03 4.14 -13.07
N LEU A 98 -6.17 4.78 -12.84
CA LEU A 98 -6.44 6.13 -13.33
C LEU A 98 -5.45 7.15 -12.75
N LEU A 99 -5.17 7.08 -11.44
CA LEU A 99 -4.20 7.97 -10.79
C LEU A 99 -2.79 7.75 -11.36
N LEU A 100 -2.36 6.50 -11.50
CA LEU A 100 -1.06 6.16 -12.08
C LEU A 100 -0.95 6.55 -13.55
N SER A 101 -2.02 6.40 -14.33
CA SER A 101 -2.02 6.81 -15.74
C SER A 101 -1.79 8.31 -15.92
N LYS A 102 -2.27 9.14 -14.98
CA LYS A 102 -2.01 10.58 -14.97
C LYS A 102 -0.56 10.91 -14.64
N GLN A 103 0.13 10.05 -13.90
CA GLN A 103 1.55 10.20 -13.58
C GLN A 103 2.47 9.61 -14.67
N GLY A 104 1.92 8.87 -15.65
CA GLY A 104 2.70 8.14 -16.64
C GLY A 104 3.28 6.83 -16.10
N GLU A 105 2.73 6.31 -15.00
CA GLU A 105 3.18 5.06 -14.39
C GLU A 105 2.42 3.82 -14.91
N SER A 106 3.04 2.66 -14.71
CA SER A 106 2.43 1.36 -15.05
C SER A 106 1.29 0.97 -14.10
N PRO A 107 0.23 0.33 -14.61
CA PRO A 107 -0.93 -0.06 -13.79
C PRO A 107 -0.57 -0.95 -12.60
N VAL A 108 -1.43 -0.97 -11.59
CA VAL A 108 -1.26 -1.78 -10.40
C VAL A 108 -1.43 -3.27 -10.71
N GLY A 109 -0.75 -4.12 -9.93
CA GLY A 109 -0.87 -5.57 -10.08
C GLY A 109 -2.22 -6.10 -9.58
N LYS A 110 -2.61 -7.29 -10.05
CA LYS A 110 -3.88 -7.97 -9.69
C LYS A 110 -4.16 -8.04 -8.18
N ASN A 111 -3.13 -8.26 -7.35
CA ASN A 111 -3.27 -8.39 -5.89
C ASN A 111 -3.05 -7.07 -5.15
N TRP A 112 -2.93 -5.95 -5.86
CA TRP A 112 -2.64 -4.67 -5.24
C TRP A 112 -3.82 -4.16 -4.41
N ALA A 113 -5.04 -4.21 -4.96
CA ALA A 113 -6.23 -3.72 -4.27
C ALA A 113 -6.53 -4.50 -2.98
N THR A 114 -6.40 -5.84 -3.02
CA THR A 114 -6.55 -6.68 -1.83
C THR A 114 -5.48 -6.36 -0.78
N SER A 115 -4.23 -6.21 -1.21
CA SER A 115 -3.13 -5.81 -0.33
C SER A 115 -3.30 -4.39 0.23
N PHE A 116 -3.89 -3.47 -0.53
CA PHE A 116 -4.16 -2.10 -0.09
C PHE A 116 -5.20 -2.09 1.05
N ILE A 117 -6.28 -2.84 0.89
CA ILE A 117 -7.36 -2.94 1.89
C ILE A 117 -6.90 -3.66 3.15
N THR A 118 -6.07 -4.71 3.03
CA THR A 118 -5.53 -5.40 4.22
C THR A 118 -4.59 -4.51 5.03
N ARG A 119 -3.86 -3.58 4.38
CA ARG A 119 -2.99 -2.60 5.05
C ARG A 119 -3.74 -1.46 5.72
N ARG A 120 -4.85 -1.00 5.13
CA ARG A 120 -5.62 0.16 5.63
C ARG A 120 -6.78 -0.30 6.50
N THR A 121 -6.56 -0.34 7.82
CA THR A 121 -7.57 -0.75 8.81
C THR A 121 -8.85 0.08 8.74
N GLU A 122 -8.74 1.36 8.39
CA GLU A 122 -9.85 2.31 8.21
C GLU A 122 -10.92 1.81 7.24
N ILE A 123 -10.50 1.18 6.13
CA ILE A 123 -11.41 0.68 5.08
C ILE A 123 -11.65 -0.82 5.17
N LYS A 124 -10.82 -1.56 5.92
CA LYS A 124 -10.91 -3.03 6.04
C LYS A 124 -12.30 -3.50 6.47
N SER A 125 -12.95 -2.77 7.38
CA SER A 125 -14.30 -3.08 7.88
C SER A 125 -15.36 -3.02 6.77
N LYS A 126 -15.18 -2.17 5.76
CA LYS A 126 -16.14 -1.96 4.66
C LYS A 126 -16.16 -3.10 3.65
N PHE A 127 -15.04 -3.80 3.47
CA PHE A 127 -14.93 -4.94 2.56
C PHE A 127 -15.18 -6.30 3.23
N SER A 128 -15.23 -6.35 4.57
CA SER A 128 -15.41 -7.60 5.32
C SER A 128 -16.85 -8.12 5.36
N ARG A 129 -17.83 -7.28 5.02
CA ARG A 129 -19.25 -7.67 4.98
C ARG A 129 -19.51 -8.43 3.68
N LYS A 130 -20.02 -9.67 3.78
CA LYS A 130 -20.69 -10.32 2.63
C LYS A 130 -21.84 -9.39 2.23
N TYR A 131 -21.64 -8.62 1.17
CA TYR A 131 -22.74 -7.95 0.53
C TYR A 131 -23.42 -8.97 -0.38
N ASP A 132 -24.71 -9.18 -0.16
CA ASP A 132 -25.56 -9.75 -1.19
C ASP A 132 -25.38 -8.88 -2.43
N HIS A 133 -24.96 -9.49 -3.53
CA HIS A 133 -24.59 -8.80 -4.74
C HIS A 133 -25.81 -8.01 -5.24
N VAL A 134 -25.86 -6.71 -4.94
CA VAL A 134 -26.96 -5.86 -5.39
C VAL A 134 -26.80 -5.72 -6.90
N ASP A 135 -27.75 -6.28 -7.65
CA ASP A 135 -27.76 -6.18 -9.11
C ASP A 135 -27.89 -4.71 -9.53
N PHE A 136 -26.74 -4.15 -9.93
CA PHE A 136 -26.64 -2.80 -10.43
C PHE A 136 -26.94 -2.80 -11.93
N HIS A 137 -28.23 -2.80 -12.26
CA HIS A 137 -28.74 -2.76 -13.64
C HIS A 137 -29.46 -1.42 -13.92
N PRO A 138 -29.59 -1.00 -15.19
CA PRO A 138 -30.16 0.30 -15.56
C PRO A 138 -31.57 0.64 -15.01
N GLY A 139 -32.28 -0.37 -14.50
CA GLY A 139 -33.61 -0.23 -13.92
C GLY A 139 -33.66 -0.14 -12.39
N CYS A 140 -32.55 -0.38 -11.69
CA CYS A 140 -32.59 -0.39 -10.22
C CYS A 140 -32.61 1.04 -9.65
N LYS A 141 -33.24 1.21 -8.48
CA LYS A 141 -33.36 2.51 -7.80
C LYS A 141 -31.99 3.16 -7.53
N LEU A 142 -30.98 2.33 -7.31
CA LEU A 142 -29.59 2.75 -7.09
C LEU A 142 -28.93 3.28 -8.37
N TYR A 143 -29.25 2.73 -9.55
CA TYR A 143 -28.73 3.21 -10.85
C TYR A 143 -29.26 4.60 -11.20
N LYS A 144 -30.56 4.84 -10.99
CA LYS A 144 -31.17 6.17 -11.20
C LYS A 144 -30.59 7.23 -10.27
N LYS A 145 -30.36 6.87 -8.99
CA LYS A 145 -29.67 7.74 -8.03
C LYS A 145 -28.21 7.98 -8.41
N TRP A 146 -27.58 7.08 -9.16
CA TRP A 146 -26.18 7.21 -9.55
C TRP A 146 -25.99 8.11 -10.79
N GLN A 147 -26.89 8.03 -11.77
CA GLN A 147 -26.87 8.88 -12.98
C GLN A 147 -26.99 10.38 -12.67
N THR A 148 -27.59 10.75 -11.54
CA THR A 148 -27.74 12.16 -11.16
C THR A 148 -26.47 12.80 -10.60
N PHE A 149 -25.43 12.02 -10.26
CA PHE A 149 -24.24 12.53 -9.56
C PHE A 149 -22.89 12.27 -10.24
N TYR A 150 -22.82 11.43 -11.28
CA TYR A 150 -21.56 11.13 -12.00
C TYR A 150 -21.68 11.44 -13.50
N SER A 151 -20.64 12.02 -14.08
CA SER A 151 -20.55 12.28 -15.52
C SER A 151 -20.46 10.95 -16.30
N PRO A 152 -21.04 10.83 -17.51
CA PRO A 152 -21.00 9.59 -18.31
C PRO A 152 -19.60 8.99 -18.53
N ASN A 153 -18.54 9.82 -18.43
CA ASN A 153 -17.16 9.37 -18.55
C ASN A 153 -16.63 8.70 -17.28
N GLU A 154 -17.07 9.12 -16.09
CA GLU A 154 -16.72 8.51 -14.80
C GLU A 154 -17.49 7.20 -14.59
N ALA A 155 -18.71 7.14 -15.13
CA ALA A 155 -19.56 5.97 -15.17
C ALA A 155 -18.93 4.77 -15.90
N ARG A 156 -18.18 5.05 -16.98
CA ARG A 156 -17.51 4.04 -17.81
C ARG A 156 -16.33 3.38 -17.13
N VAL A 157 -15.66 4.10 -16.23
CA VAL A 157 -14.58 3.57 -15.38
C VAL A 157 -15.16 2.63 -14.32
N LEU A 158 -16.26 3.02 -13.67
CA LEU A 158 -16.90 2.26 -12.58
C LEU A 158 -17.66 0.99 -12.99
N LEU A 159 -18.09 0.90 -14.26
CA LEU A 159 -18.85 -0.24 -14.78
C LEU A 159 -18.01 -1.25 -15.58
N GLY A 160 -16.68 -1.17 -15.47
CA GLY A 160 -15.75 -2.22 -15.92
C GLY A 160 -16.15 -2.87 -17.25
N ARG A 161 -16.02 -2.14 -18.38
CA ARG A 161 -16.16 -2.64 -19.76
C ARG A 161 -16.94 -3.97 -19.88
N THR A 162 -18.25 -3.94 -19.66
CA THR A 162 -19.11 -5.00 -20.18
C THR A 162 -19.18 -4.84 -21.69
N ARG A 163 -18.38 -5.66 -22.38
CA ARG A 163 -18.69 -6.30 -23.67
C ARG A 163 -19.39 -5.38 -24.71
N LEU A 164 -18.60 -4.60 -25.44
CA LEU A 164 -18.98 -4.17 -26.79
C LEU A 164 -18.15 -4.97 -27.81
N GLN A 165 -18.59 -6.21 -28.02
CA GLN A 165 -18.54 -6.91 -29.30
C GLN A 165 -19.90 -7.60 -29.45
N ALA A 166 -20.52 -7.46 -30.63
CA ALA A 166 -21.93 -7.66 -30.97
C ALA A 166 -22.84 -6.51 -30.48
N LEU A 167 -23.46 -5.68 -31.31
CA LEU A 167 -23.91 -5.82 -32.70
C LEU A 167 -23.53 -4.60 -33.54
#